data_AF-A0A7V2UDQ5-F1
#
_entry.id   AF-A0A7V2UDQ5-F1
#
_cell.length_a   1.000
_cell.length_b   1.000
_cell.length_c   1.000
_cell.angle_alpha   90.00
_cell.angle_beta   90.00
_cell.angle_gamma   90.00
#
_symmetry.space_group_name_H-M   'P 1'
#
loop_
_entity.id
_entity.type
_entity.pdbx_description
1 polymer ?
#
loop_
_entity_poly.entity_id
_entity_poly.type
_entity_poly.pdbx_seq_one_letter_code
_entity_poly.pdbx_strand_id
1 'polypeptide(L)'
;MNYYAVLQVEREAGISEIKRSFRRLLKRYHPDHNRGNAAWAEQRTREIVEAYHVLSDERRRKCHDQQLRSQRFDAATPAAPRYAPPPGSMASKCQQLLEYLLSGNGAAAIELYERLRGDRPTVDLYPYLNLKDHLDCKFLLGEEYERRGRLDEALALYEEVYREELEGPRLRYFFDEVQDRIVTIYCQQIPRTAQPAEAVKYYQHALKLGLPTRDRAEIRKRLAETLLKVGDREGAQRELREALKLHPGLKGVQRLATRLGLQAASS
;
A
#
# COMPACT_ATOMS: atom_id res chain seq x y z
N MET A 1 18.72 -16.98 -7.84
CA MET A 1 18.50 -17.13 -6.39
C MET A 1 17.70 -18.40 -6.16
N ASN A 2 18.06 -19.26 -5.21
CA ASN A 2 17.32 -20.49 -4.93
C ASN A 2 16.40 -20.28 -3.71
N TYR A 3 15.09 -20.15 -3.94
CA TYR A 3 14.12 -19.89 -2.86
C TYR A 3 13.96 -21.07 -1.90
N TYR A 4 14.23 -22.29 -2.34
CA TYR A 4 14.24 -23.47 -1.48
C TYR A 4 15.40 -23.39 -0.47
N ALA A 5 16.58 -22.96 -0.92
CA ALA A 5 17.73 -22.73 -0.05
C ALA A 5 17.49 -21.59 0.95
N VAL A 6 16.83 -20.51 0.52
CA VAL A 6 16.45 -19.40 1.42
C VAL A 6 15.51 -19.87 2.52
N LEU A 7 14.50 -20.67 2.17
CA LEU A 7 13.60 -21.28 3.15
C LEU A 7 14.17 -22.52 3.84
N GLN A 8 15.39 -22.95 3.52
CA GLN A 8 16.02 -24.15 4.08
C GLN A 8 15.11 -25.39 3.99
N VAL A 9 14.53 -25.61 2.82
CA VAL A 9 13.67 -26.77 2.51
C VAL A 9 14.13 -27.42 1.22
N GLU A 10 13.80 -28.69 1.04
CA GLU A 10 14.07 -29.41 -0.20
C GLU A 10 13.14 -28.95 -1.34
N ARG A 11 13.52 -29.23 -2.58
CA ARG A 11 12.72 -28.82 -3.75
C ARG A 11 11.37 -29.52 -3.80
N GLU A 12 11.31 -30.72 -3.25
CA GLU A 12 10.12 -31.57 -3.14
C GLU A 12 9.23 -31.19 -1.95
N ALA A 13 9.63 -30.19 -1.14
CA ALA A 13 8.91 -29.81 0.08
C ALA A 13 7.45 -29.44 -0.20
N GLY A 14 6.56 -29.99 0.61
CA GLY A 14 5.13 -29.68 0.56
C GLY A 14 4.84 -28.27 1.09
N ILE A 15 3.68 -27.72 0.74
CA ILE A 15 3.24 -26.39 1.20
C ILE A 15 3.28 -26.23 2.74
N SER A 16 2.97 -27.31 3.46
CA SER A 16 2.98 -27.36 4.92
C SER A 16 4.38 -27.19 5.51
N GLU A 17 5.39 -27.74 4.84
CA GLU A 17 6.81 -27.65 5.22
C GLU A 17 7.39 -26.27 4.92
N ILE A 18 7.07 -25.73 3.72
CA ILE A 18 7.39 -24.36 3.32
C ILE A 18 6.84 -23.35 4.33
N LYS A 19 5.57 -23.48 4.72
CA LYS A 19 4.92 -22.65 5.75
C LYS A 19 5.60 -22.77 7.12
N ARG A 20 6.02 -23.99 7.51
CA ARG A 20 6.69 -24.24 8.79
C ARG A 20 8.07 -23.58 8.82
N SER A 21 8.85 -23.73 7.76
CA SER A 21 10.18 -23.15 7.70
C SER A 21 10.14 -21.62 7.60
N PHE A 22 9.21 -21.06 6.81
CA PHE A 22 8.96 -19.62 6.75
C PHE A 22 8.75 -19.02 8.15
N ARG A 23 7.82 -19.57 8.95
CA ARG A 23 7.55 -19.08 10.31
C ARG A 23 8.78 -19.15 11.22
N ARG A 24 9.55 -20.24 11.15
CA ARG A 24 10.77 -20.44 11.93
C ARG A 24 11.85 -19.41 11.58
N LEU A 25 12.07 -19.19 10.28
CA LEU A 25 13.09 -18.28 9.77
C LEU A 25 12.68 -16.82 10.00
N LEU A 26 11.42 -16.46 9.79
CA LEU A 26 10.92 -15.12 10.06
C LEU A 26 11.12 -14.73 11.53
N LYS A 27 10.82 -15.65 12.47
CA LYS A 27 11.08 -15.42 13.90
C LYS A 27 12.56 -15.25 14.23
N ARG A 28 13.43 -16.01 13.56
CA ARG A 28 14.88 -15.99 13.78
C ARG A 28 15.53 -14.69 13.28
N TYR A 29 15.09 -14.20 12.12
CA TYR A 29 15.71 -13.05 11.45
C TYR A 29 14.92 -11.75 11.61
N HIS A 30 13.83 -11.73 12.39
CA HIS A 30 13.05 -10.51 12.64
C HIS A 30 13.93 -9.40 13.24
N PRO A 31 13.83 -8.14 12.77
CA PRO A 31 14.64 -7.03 13.26
C PRO A 31 14.46 -6.78 14.77
N ASP A 32 13.25 -6.99 15.31
CA ASP A 32 12.97 -6.83 16.75
C ASP A 32 13.84 -7.72 17.65
N HIS A 33 14.23 -8.90 17.18
CA HIS A 33 15.08 -9.85 17.90
C HIS A 33 16.57 -9.69 17.56
N ASN A 34 16.90 -8.87 16.55
CA ASN A 34 18.25 -8.70 16.02
C ASN A 34 18.65 -7.22 15.96
N ARG A 35 18.32 -6.45 17.01
CA ARG A 35 18.48 -4.98 17.06
C ARG A 35 19.93 -4.51 16.84
N GLY A 36 20.92 -5.31 17.23
CA GLY A 36 22.34 -5.01 17.02
C GLY A 36 22.81 -5.18 15.56
N ASN A 37 22.02 -5.83 14.71
CA ASN A 37 22.30 -6.11 13.29
C ASN A 37 21.05 -5.89 12.43
N ALA A 38 20.30 -4.82 12.70
CA ALA A 38 18.97 -4.59 12.13
C ALA A 38 18.94 -4.63 10.60
N ALA A 39 19.92 -4.02 9.92
CA ALA A 39 20.01 -4.00 8.46
C ALA A 39 20.22 -5.42 7.85
N TRP A 40 21.02 -6.26 8.50
CA TRP A 40 21.21 -7.65 8.08
C TRP A 40 19.95 -8.49 8.31
N ALA A 41 19.30 -8.28 9.46
CA ALA A 41 18.07 -8.96 9.84
C ALA A 41 16.91 -8.60 8.89
N GLU A 42 16.81 -7.32 8.51
CA GLU A 42 15.86 -6.82 7.53
C GLU A 42 16.09 -7.45 6.15
N GLN A 43 17.33 -7.43 5.65
CA GLN A 43 17.68 -8.03 4.37
C GLN A 43 17.34 -9.53 4.33
N ARG A 44 17.66 -10.28 5.39
CA ARG A 44 17.31 -11.71 5.50
C ARG A 44 15.82 -11.94 5.58
N THR A 45 15.12 -11.12 6.36
CA THR A 45 13.65 -11.18 6.48
C THR A 45 12.99 -10.97 5.12
N ARG A 46 13.46 -10.00 4.33
CA ARG A 46 12.96 -9.72 2.98
C ARG A 46 13.13 -10.91 2.05
N GLU A 47 14.32 -11.52 2.01
CA GLU A 47 14.60 -12.72 1.22
C GLU A 47 13.68 -13.89 1.62
N ILE A 48 13.46 -14.10 2.92
CA ILE A 48 12.60 -15.16 3.45
C ILE A 48 11.13 -14.96 3.04
N VAL A 49 10.63 -13.73 3.08
CA VAL A 49 9.27 -13.39 2.67
C VAL A 49 9.08 -13.60 1.17
N GLU A 50 10.03 -13.15 0.35
CA GLU A 50 10.00 -13.33 -1.11
C GLU A 50 10.01 -14.82 -1.48
N ALA A 51 10.89 -15.61 -0.86
CA ALA A 51 10.99 -17.04 -1.09
C ALA A 51 9.69 -17.78 -0.72
N TYR A 52 9.07 -17.42 0.41
CA TYR A 52 7.78 -17.97 0.80
C TYR A 52 6.68 -17.60 -0.22
N HIS A 53 6.64 -16.35 -0.66
CA HIS A 53 5.61 -15.90 -1.60
C HIS A 53 5.66 -16.67 -2.93
N VAL A 54 6.86 -16.89 -3.47
CA VAL A 54 7.04 -17.65 -4.72
C VAL A 54 6.73 -19.15 -4.53
N LEU A 55 7.21 -19.77 -3.45
CA LEU A 55 7.05 -21.21 -3.24
C LEU A 55 5.68 -21.63 -2.70
N SER A 56 4.92 -20.69 -2.12
CA SER A 56 3.58 -20.94 -1.59
C SER A 56 2.48 -20.94 -2.66
N ASP A 57 2.73 -20.31 -3.80
CA ASP A 57 1.84 -20.26 -4.96
C ASP A 57 2.27 -21.29 -6.02
N GLU A 58 1.34 -22.14 -6.46
CA GLU A 58 1.66 -23.26 -7.36
C GLU A 58 2.12 -22.79 -8.75
N ARG A 59 1.56 -21.71 -9.29
CA ARG A 59 1.92 -21.20 -10.62
C ARG A 59 3.31 -20.57 -10.59
N ARG A 60 3.61 -19.82 -9.54
CA ARG A 60 4.89 -19.13 -9.36
C ARG A 60 6.01 -20.10 -8.99
N ARG A 61 5.71 -21.11 -8.19
CA ARG A 61 6.61 -22.23 -7.92
C ARG A 61 7.00 -22.96 -9.20
N LYS A 62 6.03 -23.26 -10.07
CA LYS A 62 6.30 -23.88 -11.39
C LYS A 62 7.21 -23.02 -12.27
N CYS A 63 6.98 -21.70 -12.32
CA CYS A 63 7.85 -20.77 -13.05
C CYS A 63 9.27 -20.75 -12.48
N HIS A 64 9.39 -20.72 -11.15
CA HIS A 64 10.68 -20.78 -10.45
C HIS A 64 11.42 -22.10 -10.69
N ASP A 65 10.71 -23.23 -10.66
CA ASP A 65 11.27 -24.55 -10.93
C ASP A 65 11.76 -24.67 -12.38
N GLN A 66 11.04 -24.06 -13.33
CA GLN A 66 11.45 -23.98 -14.72
C GLN A 66 12.73 -23.15 -14.86
N GLN A 67 12.82 -21.99 -14.20
CA GLN A 67 14.03 -21.16 -14.18
C GLN A 67 15.24 -21.90 -13.57
N LEU A 68 15.06 -22.62 -12.46
CA LEU A 68 16.12 -23.42 -11.83
C LEU A 68 16.57 -24.60 -12.71
N ARG A 69 15.69 -25.17 -13.52
CA ARG A 69 16.04 -26.21 -14.51
C ARG A 69 16.82 -25.64 -15.69
N SER A 70 16.48 -24.43 -16.14
CA SER A 70 17.22 -23.71 -17.18
C SER A 70 18.61 -23.25 -16.72
N GLN A 71 18.80 -23.01 -15.41
CA GLN A 71 20.09 -22.63 -14.81
C GLN A 71 21.08 -23.81 -14.63
N ARG A 72 20.71 -25.05 -14.99
CA ARG A 72 21.58 -26.24 -14.92
C ARG A 72 22.38 -26.52 -16.19
N PHE A 73 22.17 -25.74 -17.25
CA PHE A 73 23.05 -25.67 -18.40
C PHE A 73 23.68 -24.26 -18.40
N ASP A 74 25.00 -24.22 -18.57
CA ASP A 74 25.88 -23.04 -18.68
C ASP A 74 26.51 -22.51 -17.39
N ALA A 75 27.60 -23.17 -16.99
CA ALA A 75 28.63 -22.62 -16.13
C ALA A 75 29.63 -21.80 -16.95
N ALA A 76 29.36 -20.50 -17.12
CA ALA A 76 30.34 -19.43 -17.32
C ALA A 76 29.62 -18.08 -17.16
N THR A 77 29.90 -17.37 -16.07
CA THR A 77 29.31 -16.06 -15.77
C THR A 77 30.23 -14.95 -16.29
N PRO A 78 29.89 -14.21 -17.35
CA PRO A 78 29.76 -12.77 -17.21
C PRO A 78 28.47 -12.48 -16.44
N ALA A 79 28.41 -11.41 -15.64
CA ALA A 79 27.17 -10.97 -15.00
C ALA A 79 26.04 -11.10 -16.03
N ALA A 80 25.06 -11.98 -15.77
CA ALA A 80 24.02 -12.24 -16.74
C ALA A 80 23.41 -10.89 -17.11
N PRO A 81 23.29 -10.55 -18.41
CA PRO A 81 22.65 -9.30 -18.79
C PRO A 81 21.33 -9.29 -18.05
N ARG A 82 21.06 -8.22 -17.26
CA ARG A 82 19.70 -7.96 -16.76
C ARG A 82 18.82 -8.25 -17.96
N TYR A 83 17.95 -9.27 -17.89
CA TYR A 83 17.10 -9.62 -19.01
C TYR A 83 16.38 -8.34 -19.37
N ALA A 84 16.85 -7.68 -20.43
CA ALA A 84 16.31 -6.41 -20.85
C ALA A 84 14.99 -6.82 -21.47
N PRO A 85 13.86 -6.51 -20.82
CA PRO A 85 12.58 -6.89 -21.36
C PRO A 85 12.49 -6.37 -22.80
N PRO A 86 11.88 -7.14 -23.73
CA PRO A 86 11.84 -6.75 -25.13
C PRO A 86 11.37 -5.29 -25.26
N PRO A 87 12.03 -4.48 -26.11
CA PRO A 87 11.62 -3.10 -26.33
C PRO A 87 10.13 -3.04 -26.66
N GLY A 88 9.39 -2.19 -25.94
CA GLY A 88 7.94 -2.04 -26.11
C GLY A 88 7.06 -3.07 -25.40
N SER A 89 7.62 -4.13 -24.80
CA SER A 89 6.88 -5.05 -23.94
C SER A 89 6.34 -4.36 -22.67
N MET A 90 5.37 -4.98 -22.01
CA MET A 90 4.82 -4.45 -20.75
C MET A 90 5.91 -4.32 -19.68
N ALA A 91 6.79 -5.32 -19.58
CA ALA A 91 7.90 -5.29 -18.61
C ALA A 91 8.89 -4.14 -18.87
N SER A 92 9.20 -3.81 -20.13
CA SER A 92 10.10 -2.68 -20.42
C SER A 92 9.45 -1.35 -20.12
N LYS A 93 8.14 -1.22 -20.35
CA LYS A 93 7.38 -0.02 -19.95
C LYS A 93 7.30 0.14 -18.43
N CYS A 94 7.08 -0.94 -17.68
CA CYS A 94 7.09 -0.89 -16.21
C CYS A 94 8.47 -0.52 -15.63
N GLN A 95 9.56 -1.03 -16.23
CA GLN A 95 10.92 -0.63 -15.83
C GLN A 95 11.22 0.84 -16.17
N GLN A 96 10.84 1.30 -17.35
CA GLN A 96 10.99 2.70 -17.76
C GLN A 96 10.18 3.64 -16.85
N LEU A 97 8.98 3.23 -16.46
CA LEU A 97 8.14 3.96 -15.50
C LEU A 97 8.87 4.14 -14.17
N LEU A 98 9.41 3.05 -13.61
CA LEU A 98 10.20 3.11 -12.37
C LEU A 98 11.40 4.06 -12.52
N GLU A 99 12.12 3.96 -13.63
CA GLU A 99 13.28 4.82 -13.90
C GLU A 99 12.91 6.31 -13.98
N TYR A 100 11.80 6.66 -14.63
CA TYR A 100 11.30 8.04 -14.64
C TYR A 100 10.95 8.55 -13.26
N LEU A 101 10.31 7.72 -12.41
CA LEU A 101 9.98 8.10 -11.04
C LEU A 101 11.25 8.32 -10.19
N LEU A 102 12.21 7.40 -10.25
CA LEU A 102 13.46 7.48 -9.48
C LEU A 102 14.37 8.63 -9.93
N SER A 103 14.32 9.01 -11.20
CA SER A 103 15.06 10.15 -11.75
C SER A 103 14.36 11.50 -11.57
N GLY A 104 13.18 11.51 -10.92
CA GLY A 104 12.39 12.73 -10.71
C GLY A 104 11.68 13.25 -11.97
N ASN A 105 11.62 12.46 -13.05
CA ASN A 105 10.89 12.79 -14.26
C ASN A 105 9.40 12.41 -14.13
N GLY A 106 8.72 13.02 -13.18
CA GLY A 106 7.33 12.70 -12.86
C GLY A 106 6.33 12.98 -13.99
N ALA A 107 6.63 13.94 -14.88
CA ALA A 107 5.77 14.23 -16.03
C ALA A 107 5.75 13.06 -17.03
N ALA A 108 6.92 12.55 -17.40
CA ALA A 108 7.02 11.39 -18.30
C ALA A 108 6.51 10.11 -17.62
N ALA A 109 6.71 9.97 -16.30
CA ALA A 109 6.17 8.86 -15.53
C ALA A 109 4.63 8.83 -15.57
N ILE A 110 3.96 9.96 -15.30
CA ILE A 110 2.50 10.05 -15.39
C ILE A 110 2.02 9.72 -16.80
N GLU A 111 2.60 10.33 -17.83
CA GLU A 111 2.18 10.09 -19.22
C GLU A 111 2.29 8.60 -19.59
N LEU A 112 3.39 7.95 -19.22
CA LEU A 112 3.58 6.52 -19.45
C LEU A 112 2.56 5.69 -18.64
N TYR A 113 2.36 6.01 -17.36
CA TYR A 113 1.42 5.30 -16.51
C TYR A 113 -0.03 5.43 -16.99
N GLU A 114 -0.44 6.60 -17.48
CA GLU A 114 -1.78 6.81 -18.03
C GLU A 114 -2.02 5.97 -19.28
N ARG A 115 -1.02 5.89 -20.17
CA ARG A 115 -1.08 4.99 -21.32
C ARG A 115 -1.16 3.51 -20.91
N LEU A 116 -0.48 3.14 -19.81
CA LEU A 116 -0.52 1.78 -19.28
C LEU A 116 -1.87 1.44 -18.65
N ARG A 117 -2.50 2.39 -17.94
CA ARG A 117 -3.77 2.16 -17.23
C ARG A 117 -4.99 2.25 -18.13
N GLY A 118 -4.95 3.09 -19.16
CA GLY A 118 -6.13 3.40 -19.98
C GLY A 118 -7.26 3.92 -19.09
N ASP A 119 -8.43 3.29 -19.17
CA ASP A 119 -9.62 3.69 -18.39
C ASP A 119 -9.68 3.06 -16.98
N ARG A 120 -8.69 2.24 -16.60
CA ARG A 120 -8.68 1.59 -15.30
C ARG A 120 -8.20 2.57 -14.21
N PRO A 121 -8.70 2.45 -12.96
CA PRO A 121 -8.22 3.28 -11.85
C PRO A 121 -6.70 3.16 -11.64
N THR A 122 -6.20 1.92 -11.70
CA THR A 122 -4.80 1.56 -11.48
C THR A 122 -4.37 0.43 -12.41
N VAL A 123 -3.06 0.14 -12.42
CA VAL A 123 -2.45 -1.01 -13.10
C VAL A 123 -1.75 -1.87 -12.06
N ASP A 124 -1.96 -3.17 -12.16
CA ASP A 124 -1.14 -4.13 -11.43
C ASP A 124 0.25 -4.25 -12.09
N LEU A 125 1.25 -3.66 -11.43
CA LEU A 125 2.65 -3.69 -11.88
C LEU A 125 3.40 -4.93 -11.34
N TYR A 126 2.80 -5.64 -10.39
CA TYR A 126 3.41 -6.77 -9.69
C TYR A 126 3.86 -7.92 -10.62
N PRO A 127 3.17 -8.22 -11.75
CA PRO A 127 3.66 -9.23 -12.68
C PRO A 127 4.96 -8.85 -13.39
N TYR A 128 5.34 -7.57 -13.38
CA TYR A 128 6.45 -7.02 -14.15
C TYR A 128 7.57 -6.42 -13.29
N LEU A 129 7.29 -6.13 -12.02
CA LEU A 129 8.22 -5.59 -11.03
C LEU A 129 8.25 -6.50 -9.79
N ASN A 130 9.35 -6.48 -9.03
CA ASN A 130 9.35 -7.14 -7.72
C ASN A 130 8.42 -6.38 -6.75
N LEU A 131 8.12 -6.98 -5.58
CA LEU A 131 7.17 -6.40 -4.62
C LEU A 131 7.57 -4.98 -4.19
N LYS A 132 8.86 -4.76 -3.92
CA LYS A 132 9.37 -3.46 -3.49
C LYS A 132 9.19 -2.43 -4.60
N ASP A 133 9.65 -2.73 -5.80
CA ASP A 133 9.60 -1.81 -6.93
C ASP A 133 8.16 -1.51 -7.38
N HIS A 134 7.24 -2.48 -7.25
CA HIS A 134 5.80 -2.27 -7.47
C HIS A 134 5.20 -1.28 -6.47
N LEU A 135 5.47 -1.46 -5.17
CA LEU A 135 5.00 -0.56 -4.12
C LEU A 135 5.65 0.83 -4.23
N ASP A 136 6.96 0.90 -4.46
CA ASP A 136 7.70 2.14 -4.71
C ASP A 136 7.09 2.90 -5.91
N CYS A 137 6.83 2.21 -7.03
CA CYS A 137 6.18 2.82 -8.19
C CYS A 137 4.82 3.43 -7.86
N LYS A 138 3.95 2.67 -7.18
CA LYS A 138 2.61 3.14 -6.83
C LYS A 138 2.67 4.32 -5.86
N PHE A 139 3.55 4.26 -4.87
CA PHE A 139 3.76 5.32 -3.91
C PHE A 139 4.25 6.62 -4.59
N LEU A 140 5.33 6.53 -5.37
CA LEU A 140 5.91 7.68 -6.07
C LEU A 140 4.94 8.27 -7.09
N LEU A 141 4.17 7.44 -7.80
CA LEU A 141 3.10 7.94 -8.68
C LEU A 141 2.02 8.68 -7.88
N GLY A 142 1.65 8.17 -6.71
CA GLY A 142 0.73 8.84 -5.80
C GLY A 142 1.23 10.24 -5.43
N GLU A 143 2.51 10.37 -5.09
CA GLU A 143 3.12 11.67 -4.79
C GLU A 143 3.10 12.62 -6.00
N GLU A 144 3.39 12.10 -7.19
CA GLU A 144 3.35 12.88 -8.43
C GLU A 144 1.95 13.39 -8.76
N TYR A 145 0.91 12.56 -8.59
CA TYR A 145 -0.49 12.97 -8.77
C TYR A 145 -0.91 13.98 -7.70
N GLU A 146 -0.57 13.72 -6.43
CA GLU A 146 -0.89 14.60 -5.31
C GLU A 146 -0.30 15.99 -5.51
N ARG A 147 0.99 16.09 -5.91
CA ARG A 147 1.66 17.37 -6.17
C ARG A 147 0.99 18.19 -7.28
N ARG A 148 0.29 17.51 -8.20
CA ARG A 148 -0.45 18.12 -9.31
C ARG A 148 -1.93 18.37 -8.97
N GLY A 149 -2.36 18.11 -7.73
CA GLY A 149 -3.74 18.29 -7.28
C GLY A 149 -4.71 17.23 -7.79
N ARG A 150 -4.21 16.12 -8.36
CA ARG A 150 -5.00 15.00 -8.89
C ARG A 150 -5.27 13.99 -7.78
N LEU A 151 -6.16 14.36 -6.86
CA LEU A 151 -6.35 13.65 -5.60
C LEU A 151 -7.01 12.28 -5.76
N ASP A 152 -7.88 12.10 -6.75
CA ASP A 152 -8.55 10.81 -7.00
C ASP A 152 -7.53 9.74 -7.40
N GLU A 153 -6.64 10.08 -8.33
CA GLU A 153 -5.59 9.19 -8.80
C GLU A 153 -4.56 8.91 -7.71
N ALA A 154 -4.21 9.93 -6.91
CA ALA A 154 -3.32 9.76 -5.76
C ALA A 154 -3.93 8.82 -4.72
N LEU A 155 -5.19 9.03 -4.33
CA LEU A 155 -5.90 8.17 -3.37
C LEU A 155 -6.04 6.75 -3.88
N ALA A 156 -6.37 6.55 -5.16
CA ALA A 156 -6.48 5.21 -5.74
C ALA A 156 -5.17 4.41 -5.58
N LEU A 157 -4.03 5.04 -5.80
CA LEU A 157 -2.71 4.42 -5.65
C LEU A 157 -2.36 4.17 -4.18
N TYR A 158 -2.52 5.17 -3.32
CA TYR A 158 -2.22 5.03 -1.89
C TYR A 158 -3.10 3.98 -1.21
N GLU A 159 -4.38 3.92 -1.54
CA GLU A 159 -5.30 2.93 -0.98
C GLU A 159 -4.96 1.51 -1.40
N GLU A 160 -4.45 1.30 -2.61
CA GLU A 160 -3.94 0.00 -3.03
C GLU A 160 -2.68 -0.38 -2.27
N VAL A 161 -1.71 0.53 -2.14
CA VAL A 161 -0.50 0.29 -1.34
C VAL A 161 -0.90 -0.05 0.10
N TYR A 162 -1.81 0.72 0.71
CA TYR A 162 -2.29 0.48 2.06
C TYR A 162 -2.95 -0.90 2.20
N ARG A 163 -3.81 -1.30 1.26
CA ARG A 163 -4.49 -2.60 1.29
C ARG A 163 -3.51 -3.75 1.10
N GLU A 164 -2.59 -3.63 0.15
CA GLU A 164 -1.56 -4.63 -0.12
C GLU A 164 -0.62 -4.82 1.09
N GLU A 165 -0.26 -3.75 1.79
CA GLU A 165 0.55 -3.84 3.02
C GLU A 165 -0.26 -4.31 4.25
N LEU A 166 -1.58 -4.08 4.29
CA LEU A 166 -2.48 -4.58 5.34
C LEU A 166 -2.70 -6.09 5.23
N GLU A 167 -2.91 -6.60 4.00
CA GLU A 167 -3.21 -8.01 3.70
C GLU A 167 -1.94 -8.85 3.45
N GLY A 168 -0.83 -8.20 3.10
CA GLY A 168 0.43 -8.84 2.75
C GLY A 168 1.19 -9.46 3.93
N PRO A 169 2.19 -10.31 3.66
CA PRO A 169 3.05 -10.90 4.69
C PRO A 169 3.95 -9.83 5.35
N ARG A 170 3.40 -9.08 6.32
CA ARG A 170 4.06 -8.10 7.22
C ARG A 170 5.32 -7.42 6.66
N LEU A 171 5.20 -6.82 5.48
CA LEU A 171 6.13 -5.80 5.03
C LEU A 171 5.34 -4.49 5.14
N ARG A 172 5.62 -3.75 6.22
CA ARG A 172 5.06 -2.41 6.49
C ARG A 172 6.10 -1.37 6.11
N TYR A 173 6.50 -1.36 4.85
CA TYR A 173 7.60 -0.54 4.36
C TYR A 173 7.16 0.92 4.22
N PHE A 174 5.92 1.16 3.77
CA PHE A 174 5.32 2.48 3.67
C PHE A 174 4.08 2.67 4.54
N PHE A 175 3.68 1.67 5.31
CA PHE A 175 2.34 1.60 5.89
C PHE A 175 1.94 2.86 6.66
N ASP A 176 2.80 3.32 7.57
CA ASP A 176 2.53 4.51 8.38
C ASP A 176 2.54 5.78 7.52
N GLU A 177 3.46 5.88 6.56
CA GLU A 177 3.56 7.05 5.65
C GLU A 177 2.36 7.15 4.69
N VAL A 178 1.97 6.04 4.09
CA VAL A 178 0.81 5.94 3.19
C VAL A 178 -0.47 6.21 3.97
N GLN A 179 -0.60 5.66 5.17
CA GLN A 179 -1.73 5.95 6.04
C GLN A 179 -1.81 7.46 6.36
N ASP A 180 -0.68 8.06 6.76
CA ASP A 180 -0.63 9.49 7.08
C ASP A 180 -0.97 10.36 5.87
N ARG A 181 -0.54 9.99 4.66
CA ARG A 181 -0.91 10.67 3.41
C ARG A 181 -2.39 10.53 3.09
N ILE A 182 -2.95 9.32 3.17
CA ILE A 182 -4.39 9.07 2.97
C ILE A 182 -5.20 9.96 3.94
N VAL A 183 -4.86 9.92 5.23
CA VAL A 183 -5.54 10.72 6.25
C VAL A 183 -5.36 12.22 6.00
N THR A 184 -4.19 12.66 5.57
CA THR A 184 -3.91 14.06 5.23
C THR A 184 -4.74 14.54 4.06
N ILE A 185 -4.84 13.75 2.98
CA ILE A 185 -5.68 14.09 1.83
C ILE A 185 -7.13 14.23 2.28
N TYR A 186 -7.69 13.21 2.94
CA TYR A 186 -9.07 13.24 3.40
C TYR A 186 -9.34 14.39 4.38
N CYS A 187 -8.48 14.61 5.38
CA CYS A 187 -8.77 15.53 6.47
C CYS A 187 -8.35 16.98 6.21
N GLN A 188 -7.42 17.22 5.28
CA GLN A 188 -6.83 18.55 5.07
C GLN A 188 -6.98 19.07 3.64
N GLN A 189 -6.90 18.20 2.62
CA GLN A 189 -6.93 18.61 1.22
C GLN A 189 -8.36 18.60 0.66
N ILE A 190 -9.10 17.50 0.81
CA ILE A 190 -10.49 17.37 0.34
C ILE A 190 -11.41 18.51 0.84
N PRO A 191 -11.38 18.95 2.12
CA PRO A 191 -12.20 20.08 2.57
C PRO A 191 -11.93 21.40 1.85
N ARG A 192 -10.75 21.56 1.23
CA ARG A 192 -10.31 22.78 0.55
C ARG A 192 -10.59 22.73 -0.95
N THR A 193 -10.63 21.54 -1.54
CA THR A 193 -10.70 21.35 -3.00
C THR A 193 -12.06 20.88 -3.48
N ALA A 194 -12.74 20.01 -2.72
CA ALA A 194 -14.00 19.40 -3.14
C ALA A 194 -15.22 20.20 -2.69
N GLN A 195 -16.29 20.15 -3.49
CA GLN A 195 -17.59 20.69 -3.08
C GLN A 195 -18.17 19.86 -1.91
N PRO A 196 -18.92 20.46 -0.96
CA PRO A 196 -19.40 19.74 0.21
C PRO A 196 -20.18 18.46 -0.10
N ALA A 197 -21.02 18.46 -1.13
CA ALA A 197 -21.79 17.28 -1.54
C ALA A 197 -20.90 16.14 -2.08
N GLU A 198 -19.78 16.49 -2.69
CA GLU A 198 -18.81 15.53 -3.22
C GLU A 198 -17.89 15.02 -2.11
N ALA A 199 -17.43 15.91 -1.22
CA ALA A 199 -16.62 15.59 -0.04
C ALA A 199 -17.27 14.50 0.84
N VAL A 200 -18.60 14.47 0.94
CA VAL A 200 -19.34 13.40 1.64
C VAL A 200 -18.98 12.01 1.09
N LYS A 201 -18.88 11.86 -0.24
CA LYS A 201 -18.57 10.58 -0.89
C LYS A 201 -17.14 10.12 -0.53
N TYR A 202 -16.20 11.05 -0.52
CA TYR A 202 -14.81 10.79 -0.11
C TYR A 202 -14.75 10.23 1.32
N TYR A 203 -15.38 10.89 2.30
CA TYR A 203 -15.33 10.39 3.68
C TYR A 203 -16.04 9.05 3.86
N GLN A 204 -17.17 8.84 3.18
CA GLN A 204 -17.87 7.54 3.20
C GLN A 204 -17.01 6.42 2.63
N HIS A 205 -16.24 6.71 1.58
CA HIS A 205 -15.27 5.77 1.02
C HIS A 205 -14.12 5.49 1.99
N ALA A 206 -13.50 6.55 2.56
CA ALA A 206 -12.40 6.44 3.51
C ALA A 206 -12.73 5.54 4.72
N LEU A 207 -13.97 5.57 5.21
CA LEU A 207 -14.42 4.75 6.34
C LEU A 207 -14.45 3.24 6.04
N LYS A 208 -14.36 2.83 4.77
CA LYS A 208 -14.29 1.42 4.35
C LYS A 208 -12.87 0.87 4.32
N LEU A 209 -11.85 1.74 4.38
CA LEU A 209 -10.44 1.35 4.20
C LEU A 209 -9.83 0.62 5.41
N GLY A 210 -10.54 0.48 6.52
CA GLY A 210 -9.99 -0.18 7.71
C GLY A 210 -8.91 0.65 8.42
N LEU A 211 -8.98 1.98 8.33
CA LEU A 211 -8.08 2.92 9.02
C LEU A 211 -8.13 2.75 10.54
N PRO A 212 -7.07 3.16 11.28
CA PRO A 212 -7.08 3.13 12.74
C PRO A 212 -8.27 3.87 13.36
N THR A 213 -8.66 3.44 14.56
CA THR A 213 -9.83 4.00 15.28
C THR A 213 -9.75 5.53 15.44
N ARG A 214 -8.55 6.06 15.71
CA ARG A 214 -8.32 7.50 15.86
C ARG A 214 -8.59 8.26 14.55
N ASP A 215 -8.10 7.75 13.43
CA ASP A 215 -8.25 8.42 12.13
C ASP A 215 -9.67 8.30 11.59
N ARG A 216 -10.32 7.15 11.81
CA ARG A 216 -11.76 6.99 11.53
C ARG A 216 -12.61 7.98 12.32
N ALA A 217 -12.28 8.24 13.59
CA ALA A 217 -12.98 9.23 14.39
C ALA A 217 -12.81 10.65 13.82
N GLU A 218 -11.61 11.01 13.38
CA GLU A 218 -11.35 12.30 12.73
C GLU A 218 -12.12 12.42 11.39
N ILE A 219 -12.09 11.38 10.56
CA ILE A 219 -12.84 11.34 9.29
C ILE A 219 -14.35 11.45 9.54
N ARG A 220 -14.90 10.75 10.54
CA ARG A 220 -16.33 10.88 10.91
C ARG A 220 -16.68 12.28 11.38
N LYS A 221 -15.78 12.94 12.14
CA LYS A 221 -15.97 14.34 12.52
C LYS A 221 -16.03 15.25 11.28
N ARG A 222 -15.12 15.07 10.31
CA ARG A 222 -15.13 15.83 9.04
C ARG A 222 -16.39 15.56 8.21
N LEU A 223 -16.84 14.31 8.18
CA LEU A 223 -18.10 13.94 7.54
C LEU A 223 -19.29 14.64 8.22
N ALA A 224 -19.35 14.65 9.55
CA ALA A 224 -20.40 15.34 10.30
C ALA A 224 -20.41 16.86 10.02
N GLU A 225 -19.25 17.51 10.01
CA GLU A 225 -19.12 18.93 9.63
C GLU A 225 -19.64 19.18 8.22
N THR A 226 -19.34 18.28 7.29
CA THR A 226 -19.71 18.40 5.87
C THR A 226 -21.18 18.13 5.63
N LEU A 227 -21.76 17.11 6.29
CA LEU A 227 -23.19 16.82 6.27
C LEU A 227 -24.03 18.01 6.76
N LEU A 228 -23.56 18.68 7.82
CA LEU A 228 -24.21 19.89 8.31
C LEU A 228 -24.17 21.03 7.29
N LYS A 229 -23.09 21.16 6.50
CA LYS A 229 -22.99 22.18 5.43
C LYS A 229 -23.96 21.91 4.27
N VAL A 230 -24.23 20.64 3.96
CA VAL A 230 -25.19 20.27 2.90
C VAL A 230 -26.64 20.16 3.40
N GLY A 231 -26.89 20.48 4.68
CA GLY A 231 -28.23 20.50 5.27
C GLY A 231 -28.70 19.18 5.89
N ASP A 232 -27.90 18.10 5.83
CA ASP A 232 -28.21 16.83 6.48
C ASP A 232 -27.83 16.86 7.97
N ARG A 233 -28.70 17.49 8.77
CA ARG A 233 -28.49 17.63 10.21
C ARG A 233 -28.55 16.29 10.96
N GLU A 234 -29.45 15.39 10.55
CA GLU A 234 -29.59 14.08 11.20
C GLU A 234 -28.37 13.20 10.93
N GLY A 235 -27.87 13.17 9.68
CA GLY A 235 -26.63 12.51 9.33
C GLY A 235 -25.45 13.08 10.10
N ALA A 236 -25.35 14.41 10.19
CA ALA A 236 -24.31 15.05 10.97
C ALA A 236 -24.33 14.63 12.46
N GLN A 237 -25.51 14.53 13.07
CA GLN A 237 -25.64 14.04 14.46
C GLN A 237 -25.22 12.58 14.60
N ARG A 238 -25.64 11.70 13.68
CA ARG A 238 -25.27 10.27 13.71
C ARG A 238 -23.75 10.12 13.63
N GLU A 239 -23.12 10.77 12.65
CA GLU A 239 -21.68 10.66 12.43
C GLU A 239 -20.86 11.23 13.58
N LEU A 240 -21.28 12.34 14.19
CA LEU A 240 -20.58 12.88 15.36
C LEU A 240 -20.68 11.95 16.58
N ARG A 241 -21.84 11.31 16.80
CA ARG A 241 -21.97 10.32 17.89
C ARG A 241 -21.05 9.13 17.68
N GLU A 242 -20.99 8.60 16.45
CA GLU A 242 -20.08 7.49 16.13
C GLU A 242 -18.60 7.90 16.25
N ALA A 243 -18.24 9.13 15.88
CA ALA A 243 -16.90 9.66 16.09
C ALA A 243 -16.50 9.65 17.58
N LEU A 244 -17.40 10.12 18.45
CA LEU A 244 -17.18 10.16 19.90
C LEU A 244 -17.15 8.77 20.55
N LYS A 245 -17.91 7.81 20.02
CA LYS A 245 -17.81 6.40 20.46
C LYS A 245 -16.44 5.81 20.15
N LEU A 246 -15.89 6.11 18.97
CA LEU A 246 -14.55 5.65 18.58
C LEU A 246 -13.44 6.36 19.37
N HIS A 247 -13.63 7.66 19.66
CA HIS A 247 -12.66 8.46 20.39
C HIS A 247 -13.35 9.51 21.27
N PRO A 248 -13.62 9.21 22.55
CA PRO A 248 -14.31 10.13 23.46
C PRO A 248 -13.57 11.47 23.67
N GLY A 249 -12.24 11.44 23.63
CA GLY A 249 -11.35 12.62 23.77
C GLY A 249 -11.11 13.40 22.47
N LEU A 250 -11.93 13.21 21.42
CA LEU A 250 -11.70 13.83 20.11
C LEU A 250 -11.74 15.37 20.21
N LYS A 251 -10.63 16.01 19.83
CA LYS A 251 -10.48 17.47 19.93
C LYS A 251 -11.34 18.20 18.89
N GLY A 252 -11.82 19.40 19.26
CA GLY A 252 -12.51 20.32 18.35
C GLY A 252 -13.99 20.01 18.11
N VAL A 253 -14.56 19.01 18.78
CA VAL A 253 -15.96 18.57 18.60
C VAL A 253 -17.00 19.44 19.32
N GLN A 254 -16.59 20.20 20.35
CA GLN A 254 -17.52 20.95 21.22
C GLN A 254 -18.41 21.92 20.45
N ARG A 255 -17.82 22.77 19.59
CA ARG A 255 -18.58 23.73 18.77
C ARG A 255 -19.55 23.03 17.82
N LEU A 256 -19.14 21.90 17.25
CA LEU A 256 -19.99 21.12 16.35
C LEU A 256 -21.16 20.47 17.12
N ALA A 257 -20.89 19.89 18.29
CA ALA A 257 -21.90 19.31 19.16
C ALA A 257 -22.96 20.35 19.57
N THR A 258 -22.54 21.54 19.99
CA THR A 258 -23.45 22.65 20.31
C THR A 258 -24.31 23.04 19.11
N ARG A 259 -23.72 23.20 17.92
CA ARG A 259 -24.48 23.52 16.68
C ARG A 259 -25.49 22.44 16.32
N LEU A 260 -25.18 21.19 16.64
CA LEU A 260 -26.05 20.03 16.40
C LEU A 260 -27.06 19.79 17.53
N GLY A 261 -27.03 20.55 18.62
CA GLY A 261 -27.91 20.36 19.77
C GLY A 261 -27.62 19.08 20.55
N LEU A 262 -26.41 18.53 20.41
CA LEU A 262 -25.94 17.40 21.21
C LEU A 262 -25.35 17.98 22.50
N GLN A 263 -26.04 17.82 23.63
CA GLN A 263 -25.47 18.19 24.92
C GLN A 263 -24.19 17.38 25.14
N ALA A 264 -23.11 18.05 25.58
CA ALA A 264 -21.91 17.37 26.00
C ALA A 264 -22.30 16.43 27.14
N ALA A 265 -22.09 15.12 26.97
CA ALA A 265 -22.17 14.20 28.09
C ALA A 265 -21.12 14.67 29.11
N SER A 266 -21.61 15.19 30.24
CA SER A 266 -20.80 15.64 31.35
C SER A 266 -20.10 14.44 31.97
N SER A 267 -18.76 14.50 32.00
CA SER A 267 -17.83 13.71 32.85
C SER A 267 -17.66 12.23 32.54
#